data_AF-A0A3D5NQQ9-F1
#
_entry.id   AF-A0A3D5NQQ9-F1
#
_cell.length_a   1.000
_cell.length_b   1.000
_cell.length_c   1.000
_cell.angle_alpha   90.00
_cell.angle_beta   90.00
_cell.angle_gamma   90.00
#
_symmetry.space_group_name_H-M   'P 1'
#
loop_
_entity.id
_entity.type
_entity.pdbx_description
1 polymer ?
#
loop_
_entity_poly.entity_id
_entity_poly.type
_entity_poly.pdbx_seq_one_letter_code
_entity_poly.pdbx_strand_id
1 'polypeptide(L)'
;MKKITRRKVILSGVMKKGSPQIMDLGGDSYRITDELAKKMKLKSVLLFVQTLVLTLFYLFTMDKFRDIPFKGADGAVIAEGLTYTMIFLILMFSAFVITSVMIIPWDVADHMIELDEYEIEDIKSGRNPKSS
;
A
#
# COMPACT_ATOMS: atom_id res chain seq x y z
N MET A 1 -11.71 -19.42 12.91
CA MET A 1 -11.23 -18.67 11.73
C MET A 1 -11.66 -17.22 11.83
N LYS A 2 -10.71 -16.28 11.99
CA LYS A 2 -11.00 -14.84 11.81
C LYS A 2 -11.46 -14.63 10.36
N LYS A 3 -12.60 -13.98 10.15
CA LYS A 3 -13.04 -13.63 8.79
C LYS A 3 -12.06 -12.61 8.21
N ILE A 4 -11.16 -13.06 7.33
CA ILE A 4 -10.31 -12.18 6.55
C ILE A 4 -11.21 -11.40 5.60
N THR A 5 -11.20 -10.08 5.72
CA THR A 5 -11.96 -9.21 4.83
C THR A 5 -11.02 -8.50 3.88
N ARG A 6 -11.49 -8.27 2.65
CA ARG A 6 -10.81 -7.48 1.64
C ARG A 6 -10.30 -6.13 2.17
N ARG A 7 -11.10 -5.47 3.00
CA ARG A 7 -10.73 -4.21 3.68
C ARG A 7 -9.51 -4.37 4.59
N LYS A 8 -9.44 -5.45 5.37
CA LYS A 8 -8.28 -5.74 6.24
C LYS A 8 -7.02 -5.93 5.40
N VAL A 9 -7.14 -6.60 4.25
CA VAL A 9 -6.02 -6.80 3.30
C VAL A 9 -5.57 -5.49 2.66
N ILE A 10 -6.52 -4.64 2.26
CA ILE A 10 -6.21 -3.32 1.67
C ILE A 10 -5.44 -2.43 2.65
N LEU A 11 -5.86 -2.39 3.92
CA LEU A 11 -5.37 -1.45 4.92
C LEU A 11 -4.14 -1.94 5.70
N SER A 12 -4.05 -3.25 5.95
CA SER A 12 -3.07 -3.81 6.89
C SER A 12 -2.25 -4.95 6.30
N GLY A 13 -2.50 -5.33 5.04
CA GLY A 13 -1.76 -6.40 4.38
C GLY A 13 -0.35 -5.96 4.00
N VAL A 14 0.66 -6.54 4.64
CA VAL A 14 2.08 -6.28 4.36
C VAL A 14 2.73 -7.57 3.91
N MET A 15 3.38 -7.57 2.74
CA MET A 15 4.15 -8.73 2.29
C MET A 15 5.47 -8.82 3.07
N LYS A 16 5.81 -10.02 3.53
CA LYS A 16 7.04 -10.25 4.29
C LYS A 16 8.27 -10.14 3.39
N LYS A 17 9.28 -9.41 3.85
CA LYS A 17 10.55 -9.24 3.11
C LYS A 17 11.24 -10.60 2.95
N GLY A 18 11.57 -10.97 1.71
CA GLY A 18 12.24 -12.25 1.39
C GLY A 18 11.30 -13.44 1.17
N SER A 19 10.01 -13.32 1.49
CA SER A 19 9.03 -14.41 1.31
C SER A 19 7.74 -13.85 0.69
N PRO A 20 7.68 -13.69 -0.65
CA PRO A 20 6.55 -13.06 -1.34
C PRO A 20 5.22 -13.83 -1.20
N GLN A 21 5.30 -15.09 -0.75
CA GLN A 21 4.15 -15.96 -0.47
C GLN A 21 3.59 -15.79 0.95
N ILE A 22 4.18 -14.92 1.77
CA ILE A 22 3.73 -14.68 3.15
C ILE A 22 3.29 -13.22 3.28
N MET A 23 2.06 -13.03 3.77
CA MET A 23 1.48 -11.74 4.09
C MET A 23 1.14 -11.67 5.57
N ASP A 24 1.60 -10.61 6.23
CA ASP A 24 1.24 -10.30 7.61
C ASP A 24 0.00 -9.39 7.63
N LEU A 25 -0.97 -9.71 8.48
CA LEU A 25 -2.27 -9.03 8.59
C LEU A 25 -2.62 -8.73 10.05
N GLY A 26 -2.04 -7.67 10.59
CA GLY A 26 -2.36 -7.20 11.94
C GLY A 26 -1.93 -8.18 13.03
N GLY A 27 -0.75 -8.78 12.87
CA GLY A 27 -0.13 -9.70 13.84
C GLY A 27 -0.16 -11.17 13.42
N ASP A 28 -1.08 -11.56 12.54
CA ASP A 28 -1.21 -12.94 12.04
C ASP A 28 -0.54 -13.05 10.66
N SER A 29 0.21 -14.13 10.39
CA SER A 29 0.84 -14.41 9.10
C SER A 29 -0.01 -15.37 8.26
N TYR A 30 -0.14 -15.09 6.97
CA TYR A 30 -0.92 -15.90 6.03
C TYR A 30 -0.07 -16.27 4.83
N ARG A 31 -0.17 -17.52 4.38
CA ARG A 31 0.31 -17.94 3.07
C ARG A 31 -0.67 -17.46 2.01
N ILE A 32 -0.16 -16.79 0.99
CA ILE A 32 -0.95 -16.30 -0.14
C ILE A 32 -0.62 -17.06 -1.42
N THR A 33 -1.60 -17.19 -2.30
CA THR A 33 -1.38 -17.76 -3.64
C THR A 33 -0.43 -16.88 -4.45
N ASP A 34 0.28 -17.48 -5.42
CA ASP A 34 1.19 -16.73 -6.31
C ASP A 34 0.46 -15.66 -7.13
N GLU A 35 -0.83 -15.87 -7.43
CA GLU A 35 -1.66 -14.88 -8.12
C GLU A 35 -1.89 -13.64 -7.24
N LEU A 36 -2.27 -13.84 -5.98
CA LEU A 36 -2.47 -12.75 -5.03
C LEU A 36 -1.15 -12.02 -4.74
N ALA A 37 -0.04 -12.76 -4.62
CA ALA A 37 1.29 -12.19 -4.44
C ALA A 37 1.69 -11.26 -5.61
N LYS A 38 1.45 -11.70 -6.87
CA LYS A 38 1.69 -10.88 -8.06
C LYS A 38 0.84 -9.62 -8.06
N LYS A 39 -0.46 -9.74 -7.76
CA LYS A 39 -1.39 -8.58 -7.66
C LYS A 39 -0.94 -7.60 -6.58
N MET A 40 -0.53 -8.09 -5.40
CA MET A 40 -0.03 -7.22 -4.32
C MET A 40 1.26 -6.50 -4.69
N LYS A 41 2.22 -7.20 -5.32
CA LYS A 41 3.45 -6.56 -5.83
C LYS A 41 3.13 -5.50 -6.88
N LEU A 42 2.21 -5.81 -7.80
CA LEU A 42 1.76 -4.87 -8.83
C LEU A 42 1.11 -3.63 -8.20
N LYS A 43 0.25 -3.80 -7.19
CA LYS A 43 -0.32 -2.68 -6.40
C LYS A 43 0.78 -1.81 -5.82
N SER A 44 1.78 -2.37 -5.16
CA SER A 44 2.87 -1.59 -4.57
C SER A 44 3.65 -0.80 -5.62
N VAL A 45 3.93 -1.41 -6.77
CA VAL A 45 4.62 -0.74 -7.88
C VAL A 45 3.77 0.40 -8.47
N LEU A 46 2.48 0.17 -8.73
CA LEU A 46 1.60 1.23 -9.23
C LEU A 46 1.47 2.38 -8.25
N LEU A 47 1.29 2.10 -6.96
CA LEU A 47 1.20 3.13 -5.93
C LEU A 47 2.49 3.94 -5.84
N PHE A 48 3.64 3.28 -5.96
CA PHE A 48 4.94 3.98 -5.99
C PHE A 48 5.04 4.91 -7.19
N VAL A 49 4.71 4.44 -8.40
CA VAL A 49 4.74 5.25 -9.63
C VAL A 49 3.74 6.42 -9.53
N GLN A 50 2.51 6.17 -9.06
CA GLN A 50 1.51 7.21 -8.86
C GLN A 50 1.98 8.27 -7.86
N THR A 51 2.54 7.84 -6.73
CA THR A 51 3.09 8.74 -5.72
C THR A 51 4.21 9.59 -6.32
N LEU A 52 5.15 8.96 -7.04
CA LEU A 52 6.25 9.67 -7.70
C LEU A 52 5.73 10.75 -8.66
N VAL A 53 4.80 10.38 -9.54
CA VAL A 53 4.22 11.31 -10.53
C VAL A 53 3.47 12.45 -9.85
N LEU A 54 2.62 12.14 -8.85
CA LEU A 54 1.88 13.15 -8.11
C LEU A 54 2.81 14.07 -7.32
N THR A 55 3.87 13.53 -6.70
CA THR A 55 4.87 14.34 -5.98
C THR A 55 5.62 15.26 -6.93
N LEU A 56 6.02 14.80 -8.12
CA LEU A 56 6.65 15.65 -9.13
C LEU A 56 5.71 16.77 -9.60
N PHE A 57 4.44 16.44 -9.84
CA PHE A 57 3.43 17.42 -10.23
C PHE A 57 3.19 18.46 -9.12
N TYR A 58 3.13 18.02 -7.87
CA TYR A 58 3.01 18.88 -6.71
C TYR A 58 4.22 19.80 -6.56
N LEU A 59 5.45 19.28 -6.67
CA LEU A 59 6.66 20.09 -6.62
C LEU A 59 6.69 21.14 -7.73
N PHE A 60 6.34 20.77 -8.95
CA PHE A 60 6.27 21.71 -10.07
C PHE A 60 5.22 22.80 -9.86
N THR A 61 4.07 22.45 -9.28
CA THR A 61 3.00 23.40 -8.95
C THR A 61 3.43 24.34 -7.81
N MET A 62 4.11 23.80 -6.79
CA MET A 62 4.54 24.53 -5.60
C MET A 62 5.82 25.34 -5.80
N ASP A 63 6.57 25.14 -6.88
CA ASP A 63 7.79 25.91 -7.15
C ASP A 63 7.51 27.42 -7.24
N LYS A 64 6.31 27.80 -7.71
CA LYS A 64 5.82 29.19 -7.72
C LYS A 64 5.61 29.79 -6.32
N PHE A 65 5.41 28.93 -5.32
CA PHE A 65 5.11 29.29 -3.94
C PHE A 65 6.35 29.24 -3.04
N ARG A 66 7.52 28.90 -3.60
CA ARG A 66 8.75 28.60 -2.86
C ARG A 66 9.39 29.82 -2.19
N ASP A 67 9.21 31.00 -2.77
CA ASP A 67 9.76 32.28 -2.28
C ASP A 67 8.87 33.01 -1.27
N ILE A 68 7.62 32.57 -1.10
CA ILE A 68 6.61 33.24 -0.26
C ILE A 68 7.04 33.43 1.20
N PRO A 69 7.67 32.44 1.89
CA PRO A 69 8.07 32.65 3.27
C PRO A 69 9.16 33.73 3.44
N PHE A 70 9.84 34.14 2.35
CA PHE A 70 10.91 35.15 2.39
C PHE A 70 10.46 36.56 2.00
N LYS A 71 9.32 36.73 1.31
CA LYS A 71 8.87 38.03 0.76
C LYS A 71 7.76 38.72 1.57
N GLY A 72 7.35 38.13 2.70
CA GLY A 72 6.16 38.56 3.43
C GLY A 72 4.93 37.94 2.80
N ALA A 73 4.30 37.00 3.51
CA ALA A 73 3.22 36.21 2.95
C ALA A 73 1.88 36.93 3.14
N ASP A 74 1.26 37.33 2.04
CA ASP A 74 -0.15 37.74 2.02
C ASP A 74 -1.03 36.51 2.29
N GLY A 75 -2.05 36.65 3.13
CA GLY A 75 -2.90 35.53 3.58
C GLY A 75 -3.59 34.80 2.43
N ALA A 76 -3.87 35.50 1.34
CA ALA A 76 -4.44 34.91 0.12
C ALA A 76 -3.51 33.88 -0.53
N VAL A 77 -2.19 34.14 -0.55
CA VAL A 77 -1.20 33.27 -1.19
C VAL A 77 -0.92 32.02 -0.34
N ILE A 78 -0.97 32.17 1.00
CA ILE A 78 -0.91 31.02 1.92
C ILE A 78 -2.13 30.11 1.72
N ALA A 79 -3.33 30.69 1.64
CA ALA A 79 -4.56 29.93 1.43
C ALA A 79 -4.55 29.18 0.07
N GLU A 80 -3.97 29.79 -0.96
CA GLU A 80 -3.82 29.14 -2.27
C GLU A 80 -2.88 27.94 -2.21
N GLY A 81 -1.69 28.10 -1.60
CA GLY A 81 -0.74 26.99 -1.40
C GLY A 81 -1.32 25.85 -0.54
N LEU A 82 -2.09 26.18 0.49
CA LEU A 82 -2.80 25.19 1.32
C LEU A 82 -3.86 24.45 0.50
N THR A 83 -4.57 25.15 -0.38
CA THR A 83 -5.58 24.55 -1.27
C THR A 83 -4.96 23.52 -2.22
N TYR A 84 -3.83 23.87 -2.86
CA TYR A 84 -3.10 22.90 -3.70
C TYR A 84 -2.60 21.69 -2.91
N THR A 85 -2.13 21.91 -1.68
CA THR A 85 -1.71 20.82 -0.78
C THR A 85 -2.88 19.90 -0.44
N MET A 86 -4.06 20.47 -0.12
CA MET A 86 -5.27 19.69 0.16
C MET A 86 -5.73 18.89 -1.05
N ILE A 87 -5.74 19.49 -2.25
CA ILE A 87 -6.07 18.78 -3.50
C ILE A 87 -5.09 17.63 -3.73
N PHE A 88 -3.79 17.85 -3.53
CA PHE A 88 -2.77 16.82 -3.66
C PHE A 88 -3.03 15.64 -2.71
N LEU A 89 -3.33 15.91 -1.43
CA LEU A 89 -3.65 14.88 -0.45
C LEU A 89 -4.91 14.08 -0.83
N ILE A 90 -5.95 14.76 -1.31
CA ILE A 90 -7.18 14.11 -1.79
C ILE A 90 -6.86 13.21 -2.98
N LEU A 91 -6.11 13.69 -3.98
CA LEU A 91 -5.72 12.90 -5.15
C LEU A 91 -4.90 11.67 -4.77
N MET A 92 -3.93 11.84 -3.85
CA MET A 92 -3.13 10.74 -3.30
C MET A 92 -4.01 9.67 -2.63
N PHE A 93 -4.94 10.11 -1.79
CA PHE A 93 -5.86 9.20 -1.10
C PHE A 93 -6.81 8.49 -2.10
N SER A 94 -7.38 9.22 -3.05
CA SER A 94 -8.23 8.65 -4.10
C SER A 94 -7.48 7.63 -4.96
N ALA A 95 -6.24 7.94 -5.38
CA ALA A 95 -5.40 7.02 -6.12
C ALA A 95 -5.11 5.74 -5.34
N PHE A 96 -4.84 5.86 -4.03
CA PHE A 96 -4.67 4.71 -3.15
C PHE A 96 -5.91 3.81 -3.09
N VAL A 97 -7.09 4.41 -2.89
CA VAL A 97 -8.36 3.67 -2.80
C VAL A 97 -8.69 2.99 -4.12
N ILE A 98 -8.65 3.73 -5.24
CA ILE A 98 -8.99 3.21 -6.57
C ILE A 98 -8.05 2.05 -6.94
N THR A 99 -6.74 2.25 -6.80
CA THR A 99 -5.75 1.22 -7.14
C THR A 99 -5.90 -0.01 -6.26
N SER A 100 -6.18 0.17 -4.97
CA SER A 100 -6.42 -0.94 -4.04
C SER A 100 -7.68 -1.73 -4.37
N VAL A 101 -8.79 -1.05 -4.71
CA VAL A 101 -10.06 -1.67 -5.09
C VAL A 101 -10.00 -2.30 -6.49
N MET A 102 -9.17 -1.79 -7.39
CA MET A 102 -9.04 -2.37 -8.72
C MET A 102 -8.20 -3.65 -8.70
N ILE A 103 -7.13 -3.68 -7.88
CA ILE A 103 -6.15 -4.76 -7.92
C ILE A 103 -6.48 -5.91 -6.95
N ILE A 104 -7.01 -5.61 -5.76
CA ILE A 104 -7.28 -6.65 -4.75
C ILE A 104 -8.62 -7.32 -5.08
N PRO A 105 -8.65 -8.65 -5.31
CA PRO A 105 -9.88 -9.38 -5.64
C PRO A 105 -10.92 -9.32 -4.51
N TRP A 106 -12.17 -9.70 -4.78
CA TRP A 106 -13.22 -9.71 -3.76
C TRP A 106 -13.16 -10.97 -2.89
N ASP A 107 -12.76 -12.08 -3.49
CA ASP A 107 -12.61 -13.44 -2.96
C ASP A 107 -11.27 -13.67 -2.24
N VAL A 108 -10.73 -12.65 -1.56
CA VAL A 108 -9.38 -12.74 -0.95
C VAL A 108 -9.25 -13.90 0.05
N ALA A 109 -10.34 -14.29 0.70
CA ALA A 109 -10.35 -15.41 1.64
C ALA A 109 -9.96 -16.75 0.98
N ASP A 110 -10.29 -16.96 -0.30
CA ASP A 110 -9.99 -18.20 -1.01
C ASP A 110 -8.52 -18.30 -1.44
N HIS A 111 -7.79 -17.18 -1.36
CA HIS A 111 -6.38 -17.07 -1.73
C HIS A 111 -5.44 -17.02 -0.53
N MET A 112 -5.95 -17.24 0.69
CA MET A 112 -5.20 -17.06 1.93
C MET A 112 -5.36 -18.25 2.88
N ILE A 113 -4.24 -18.81 3.32
CA ILE A 113 -4.19 -19.89 4.33
C ILE A 113 -3.45 -19.33 5.54
N GLU A 114 -4.05 -19.41 6.72
CA GLU A 114 -3.40 -19.02 7.98
C GLU A 114 -2.21 -19.95 8.24
N LEU A 115 -1.05 -19.39 8.56
CA LEU A 115 0.14 -20.16 8.91
C LEU A 115 0.39 -20.08 10.41
N ASP A 116 0.67 -21.21 11.02
CA ASP A 116 1.19 -21.25 12.38
C ASP A 116 2.69 -20.91 12.40
N GLU A 117 3.19 -20.47 13.55
CA GLU A 117 4.57 -19.96 13.71
C GLU A 117 5.65 -20.97 13.28
N TYR A 118 5.39 -22.26 13.47
CA TYR A 118 6.23 -23.38 13.02
C TYR A 118 6.28 -23.53 11.49
N GLU A 119 5.15 -23.34 10.80
CA GLU A 119 5.09 -23.45 9.35
C GLU A 119 5.82 -22.30 8.65
N ILE A 120 5.88 -21.12 9.29
CA ILE A 120 6.65 -19.98 8.82
C ILE A 120 8.15 -20.27 8.85
N GLU A 121 8.64 -20.99 9.88
CA GLU A 121 10.04 -21.40 9.98
C GLU A 121 10.40 -22.50 8.97
N ASP A 122 9.51 -23.46 8.74
CA ASP A 122 9.72 -24.50 7.72
C ASP A 122 9.78 -23.91 6.30
N ILE A 123 8.88 -22.99 5.96
CA ILE A 123 8.90 -22.29 4.66
C ILE A 123 10.16 -21.44 4.49
N LYS A 124 10.67 -20.82 5.57
CA LYS A 124 11.94 -20.07 5.54
C LYS A 124 13.18 -20.96 5.44
N SER A 125 13.13 -22.16 6.02
CA SER A 125 14.23 -23.12 6.00
C SER A 125 14.25 -24.00 4.73
N GLY A 126 13.22 -23.90 3.89
CA GLY A 126 13.07 -24.71 2.67
C GLY A 126 12.60 -26.15 2.93
N ARG A 127 12.09 -26.44 4.14
CA ARG A 127 11.48 -27.74 4.47
C ARG A 127 10.01 -27.75 4.07
N ASN A 128 9.54 -28.88 3.56
CA ASN A 128 8.18 -29.04 3.11
C ASN A 128 7.31 -29.46 4.31
N PRO A 129 6.30 -28.67 4.74
CA PRO A 129 5.53 -28.92 5.96
C PRO A 129 4.56 -30.14 5.89
N LYS A 130 4.72 -31.02 4.88
CA LYS A 130 3.85 -32.19 4.66
C LYS A 130 4.54 -33.54 4.93
N SER A 131 5.65 -33.58 5.67
CA SER A 131 6.39 -34.83 5.93
C SER A 131 6.31 -35.34 7.38
N SER A 132 5.24 -35.05 8.12
CA SER A 132 5.00 -35.64 9.45
C SER A 132 3.56 -36.07 9.61
#